data_AF-A0A352XUA7-F1
#
_entry.id   AF-A0A352XUA7-F1
#
_cell.length_a   1.000
_cell.length_b   1.000
_cell.length_c   1.000
_cell.angle_alpha   90.00
_cell.angle_beta   90.00
_cell.angle_gamma   90.00
#
_symmetry.space_group_name_H-M   'P 1'
#
loop_
_entity.id
_entity.type
_entity.pdbx_description
1 polymer ?
#
loop_
_entity_poly.entity_id
_entity_poly.type
_entity_poly.pdbx_seq_one_letter_code
_entity_poly.pdbx_strand_id
1 'polypeptide(L)'
;MKGLNRQVISAFGLVRGVTHMEFIKGRDDGRFYFLETAARVGGAYIVNVIEAATGINLWREWARVEVVPEGRAYQLPELRQNYAGVIVTLARQEYPDTSAYQ
;
A
#
# COMPACT_ATOMS: atom_id res chain seq x y z
N MET A 1 2.64 -9.21 -10.66
CA MET A 1 2.00 -7.99 -10.12
C MET A 1 2.68 -6.69 -10.55
N LYS A 2 3.98 -6.44 -10.32
CA LYS A 2 4.65 -5.16 -10.68
C LYS A 2 4.37 -4.65 -12.11
N GLY A 3 4.31 -5.55 -13.11
CA GLY A 3 3.97 -5.19 -14.49
C GLY A 3 2.55 -4.65 -14.68
N LEU A 4 1.54 -5.27 -14.05
CA LEU A 4 0.14 -4.80 -14.09
C LEU A 4 0.00 -3.43 -13.42
N ASN A 5 0.63 -3.24 -12.25
CA ASN A 5 0.63 -1.95 -11.57
C ASN A 5 1.20 -0.84 -12.47
N ARG A 6 2.32 -1.11 -13.17
CA ARG A 6 2.93 -0.13 -14.10
C ARG A 6 1.99 0.19 -15.27
N GLN A 7 1.27 -0.79 -15.81
CA GLN A 7 0.28 -0.55 -16.86
C GLN A 7 -0.84 0.38 -16.38
N VAL A 8 -1.40 0.14 -15.19
CA VAL A 8 -2.45 1.00 -14.61
C VAL A 8 -1.92 2.41 -14.32
N ILE A 9 -0.75 2.53 -13.67
CA ILE A 9 -0.12 3.84 -13.39
C ILE A 9 0.05 4.65 -14.68
N SER A 10 0.57 4.01 -15.74
CA SER A 10 0.78 4.67 -17.03
C SER A 10 -0.53 5.03 -17.72
N ALA A 11 -1.53 4.14 -17.70
CA ALA A 11 -2.80 4.37 -18.38
C ALA A 11 -3.60 5.53 -17.76
N PHE A 12 -3.50 5.71 -16.44
CA PHE A 12 -4.16 6.79 -15.71
C PHE A 12 -3.33 8.08 -15.62
N GLY A 13 -2.10 8.09 -16.17
CA GLY A 13 -1.23 9.27 -16.12
C GLY A 13 -0.78 9.63 -14.70
N LEU A 14 -0.65 8.66 -13.79
CA LEU A 14 -0.24 8.89 -12.41
C LEU A 14 1.28 9.14 -12.37
N VAL A 15 1.67 10.38 -12.10
CA VAL A 15 3.08 10.83 -12.25
C VAL A 15 3.93 10.57 -11.01
N ARG A 16 3.41 10.89 -9.82
CA ARG A 16 4.15 10.79 -8.56
C ARG A 16 3.20 10.54 -7.39
N GLY A 17 3.74 9.99 -6.30
CA GLY A 17 3.00 9.69 -5.07
C GLY A 17 2.77 8.20 -4.84
N VAL A 18 1.73 7.89 -4.06
CA VAL A 18 1.37 6.51 -3.66
C VAL A 18 0.06 6.10 -4.32
N THR A 19 -0.02 4.84 -4.74
CA THR A 19 -1.24 4.25 -5.29
C THR A 19 -1.65 3.01 -4.48
N HIS A 20 -2.96 2.88 -4.28
CA HIS A 20 -3.60 1.64 -3.84
C HIS A 20 -4.33 1.03 -5.01
N MET A 21 -4.10 -0.25 -5.27
CA MET A 21 -4.68 -0.96 -6.40
C MET A 21 -5.21 -2.31 -5.96
N GLU A 22 -6.38 -2.67 -6.48
CA GLU A 22 -7.00 -3.95 -6.21
C GLU A 22 -7.18 -4.73 -7.51
N PHE A 23 -6.82 -6.01 -7.42
CA PHE A 23 -6.97 -6.98 -8.50
C PHE A 23 -7.62 -8.23 -7.94
N ILE A 24 -8.48 -8.85 -8.72
CA ILE A 24 -9.01 -10.19 -8.42
C ILE A 24 -8.46 -11.20 -9.41
N LYS A 25 -8.08 -12.39 -8.94
CA LYS A 25 -7.66 -13.50 -9.79
C LYS A 25 -8.88 -14.34 -10.15
N GLY A 26 -9.21 -14.42 -11.43
CA GLY A 26 -10.25 -15.29 -11.96
C GLY A 26 -9.95 -16.75 -11.64
N ARG A 27 -10.96 -17.47 -11.16
CA ARG A 27 -10.81 -18.88 -10.77
C ARG A 27 -10.57 -19.79 -11.96
N ASP A 28 -11.33 -19.57 -13.04
CA ASP A 28 -11.42 -20.51 -14.17
C ASP A 28 -10.32 -20.30 -15.20
N ASP A 29 -9.79 -19.08 -15.31
CA ASP A 29 -8.76 -18.72 -16.29
C ASP A 29 -7.42 -18.29 -15.67
N GLY A 30 -7.37 -18.15 -14.33
CA GLY A 30 -6.19 -17.70 -13.60
C GLY A 30 -5.75 -16.26 -13.91
N ARG A 31 -6.54 -15.48 -14.66
CA ARG A 31 -6.20 -14.11 -15.09
C ARG A 31 -6.43 -13.12 -13.95
N PHE A 32 -5.64 -12.05 -13.90
CA PHE A 32 -5.88 -10.95 -12.97
C PHE A 32 -6.74 -9.88 -13.64
N TYR A 33 -7.83 -9.51 -12.98
CA TYR A 33 -8.77 -8.49 -13.38
C TYR A 33 -8.58 -7.25 -12.50
N PHE A 34 -8.38 -6.10 -13.13
CA PHE A 34 -8.32 -4.82 -12.43
C PHE A 34 -9.70 -4.49 -11.84
N LEU A 35 -9.74 -4.13 -10.56
CA LEU A 35 -10.97 -3.71 -9.88
C LEU A 35 -10.96 -2.20 -9.66
N GLU A 36 -9.99 -1.71 -8.90
CA GLU A 36 -9.89 -0.29 -8.56
C GLU A 36 -8.44 0.20 -8.46
N THR A 37 -8.29 1.52 -8.59
CA THR A 37 -7.07 2.26 -8.23
C THR A 37 -7.44 3.56 -7.53
N ALA A 38 -6.63 3.97 -6.57
CA ALA A 38 -6.74 5.26 -5.92
C ALA A 38 -5.35 5.89 -5.68
N ALA A 39 -5.23 7.20 -5.91
CA ALA A 39 -4.01 7.98 -5.67
C ALA A 39 -3.88 8.37 -4.18
N ARG A 40 -3.80 7.36 -3.30
CA ARG A 40 -3.68 7.52 -1.85
C ARG A 40 -3.03 6.29 -1.22
N VAL A 41 -2.60 6.41 0.04
CA VAL A 41 -2.09 5.29 0.85
C VAL A 41 -3.21 4.29 1.15
N GLY A 42 -2.86 3.00 1.23
CA GLY A 42 -3.76 1.94 1.70
C GLY A 42 -4.45 2.28 3.03
N GLY A 43 -5.76 2.07 3.12
CA GLY A 43 -6.52 2.28 4.36
C GLY A 43 -6.23 1.23 5.44
N ALA A 44 -6.98 1.32 6.54
CA ALA A 44 -6.79 0.50 7.74
C ALA A 44 -5.33 0.57 8.22
N TYR A 45 -4.62 -0.56 8.24
CA TYR A 45 -3.26 -0.67 8.75
C TYR A 45 -2.25 -1.07 7.67
N ILE A 46 -2.59 -0.91 6.39
CA ILE A 46 -1.71 -1.33 5.28
C ILE A 46 -0.36 -0.62 5.36
N VAL A 47 -0.33 0.68 5.70
CA VAL A 47 0.93 1.41 5.87
C VAL A 47 1.78 0.84 7.01
N ASN A 48 1.16 0.43 8.12
CA ASN A 48 1.87 -0.16 9.26
C ASN A 48 2.46 -1.52 8.90
N VAL A 49 1.74 -2.35 8.14
CA VAL A 49 2.26 -3.63 7.65
C VAL A 49 3.48 -3.41 6.76
N ILE A 50 3.41 -2.45 5.83
CA ILE A 50 4.52 -2.12 4.93
C ILE A 50 5.73 -1.58 5.73
N GLU A 51 5.50 -0.70 6.69
CA GLU A 51 6.56 -0.12 7.51
C GLU A 51 7.22 -1.17 8.42
N ALA A 52 6.43 -2.08 9.01
CA ALA A 52 6.97 -3.19 9.79
C ALA A 52 7.86 -4.11 8.91
N ALA A 53 7.37 -4.49 7.72
CA ALA A 53 8.08 -5.37 6.80
C ALA A 53 9.35 -4.74 6.19
N THR A 54 9.27 -3.47 5.80
CA THR A 54 10.28 -2.85 4.93
C THR A 54 11.05 -1.70 5.57
N GLY A 55 10.53 -1.13 6.67
CA GLY A 55 11.04 0.12 7.24
C GLY A 55 10.54 1.38 6.54
N ILE A 56 9.71 1.24 5.50
CA ILE A 56 9.18 2.36 4.72
C ILE A 56 7.79 2.76 5.20
N ASN A 57 7.65 4.01 5.61
CA ASN A 57 6.35 4.63 5.85
C ASN A 57 5.87 5.35 4.57
N LEU A 58 4.79 4.86 3.95
CA LEU A 58 4.31 5.40 2.67
C LEU A 58 3.80 6.84 2.75
N TRP A 59 3.26 7.30 3.88
CA TRP A 59 2.87 8.71 4.04
C TRP A 59 4.10 9.63 4.02
N ARG A 60 5.16 9.23 4.73
CA ARG A 60 6.44 9.95 4.76
C ARG A 60 7.09 9.99 3.37
N GLU A 61 7.16 8.84 2.71
CA GLU A 61 7.80 8.77 1.39
C GLU A 61 6.98 9.48 0.31
N TRP A 62 5.65 9.49 0.42
CA TRP A 62 4.82 10.31 -0.47
C TRP A 62 5.20 11.79 -0.35
N ALA A 63 5.23 12.34 0.87
CA ALA A 63 5.62 13.73 1.07
C ALA A 63 7.01 14.04 0.49
N ARG A 64 7.98 13.12 0.65
CA ARG A 64 9.34 13.25 0.09
C ARG A 64 9.33 13.28 -1.44
N VAL A 65 8.55 12.41 -2.08
CA VAL A 65 8.41 12.34 -3.54
C VAL A 65 7.78 13.60 -4.11
N GLU A 66 6.79 14.20 -3.42
CA GLU A 66 6.13 15.43 -3.88
C GLU A 66 7.08 16.63 -3.91
N VAL A 67 7.97 16.74 -2.91
CA VAL A 67 8.87 17.89 -2.76
C VAL A 67 10.22 17.74 -3.46
N VAL A 68 10.42 16.68 -4.27
CA VAL A 68 11.67 16.52 -5.03
C VAL A 68 11.82 17.66 -6.03
N PRO A 69 12.94 18.41 -6.01
CA PRO A 69 13.19 19.47 -6.97
C PRO A 69 13.28 18.94 -8.41
N GLU A 70 12.92 19.78 -9.36
CA GLU A 70 13.12 19.49 -10.78
C GLU A 70 14.58 19.17 -11.09
N GLY A 71 14.81 18.17 -11.95
CA GLY A 71 16.16 17.68 -12.29
C GLY A 71 16.80 16.78 -11.23
N ARG A 72 16.15 16.53 -10.09
CA ARG A 72 16.59 15.53 -9.10
C ARG A 72 15.67 14.31 -9.10
N ALA A 73 16.27 13.15 -8.82
CA ALA A 73 15.53 11.90 -8.65
C ALA A 73 15.30 11.63 -7.16
N TYR A 74 14.11 11.10 -6.84
CA TYR A 74 13.85 10.50 -5.54
C TYR A 74 14.78 9.31 -5.30
N GLN A 75 15.36 9.23 -4.10
CA GLN A 75 16.14 8.08 -3.66
C GLN A 75 15.35 7.29 -2.63
N LEU A 76 15.03 6.04 -2.97
CA LEU A 76 14.37 5.12 -2.07
C LEU A 76 15.33 4.75 -0.92
N PRO A 77 14.91 4.84 0.36
CA PRO A 77 15.71 4.35 1.47
C PRO A 77 15.98 2.84 1.38
N GLU A 78 16.98 2.38 2.14
CA GLU A 78 17.27 0.95 2.23
C GLU A 78 16.06 0.18 2.78
N LEU A 79 15.72 -0.93 2.12
CA LEU A 79 14.58 -1.75 2.46
C LEU A 79 14.99 -2.93 3.32
N ARG A 80 14.27 -3.18 4.42
CA ARG A 80 14.26 -4.50 5.06
C ARG A 80 13.44 -5.48 4.22
N GLN A 81 13.77 -6.77 4.30
CA GLN A 81 13.05 -7.85 3.60
C GLN A 81 12.38 -8.78 4.62
N ASN A 82 11.59 -8.21 5.54
CA ASN A 82 10.87 -8.97 6.54
C ASN A 82 9.44 -9.27 6.08
N TYR A 83 8.81 -10.24 6.75
CA TYR A 83 7.39 -10.49 6.63
C TYR A 83 6.63 -9.77 7.75
N ALA A 84 5.46 -9.23 7.43
CA ALA A 84 4.55 -8.64 8.41
C ALA A 84 3.10 -8.97 8.02
N GLY A 85 2.23 -8.92 9.02
CA GLY A 85 0.79 -9.11 8.85
C GLY A 85 0.01 -8.25 9.84
N VAL A 86 -1.28 -8.08 9.59
CA VAL A 86 -2.19 -7.41 10.51
C VAL A 86 -3.40 -8.30 10.73
N ILE A 87 -3.84 -8.36 12.00
CA ILE A 87 -5.11 -8.95 12.40
C ILE A 87 -5.95 -7.79 12.94
N VAL A 88 -7.14 -7.62 12.36
CA VAL A 88 -8.08 -6.57 12.76
C VAL A 88 -9.36 -7.23 13.24
N THR A 89 -9.72 -6.98 14.49
CA THR A 89 -11.00 -7.40 15.08
C THR A 89 -11.86 -6.15 15.27
N LEU A 90 -13.00 -6.10 14.60
CA LEU A 90 -13.92 -4.98 14.70
C LEU A 90 -14.79 -5.12 15.94
N ALA A 91 -14.90 -4.05 16.73
CA ALA A 91 -15.83 -3.93 17.85
C ALA A 91 -16.81 -2.79 17.61
N ARG A 92 -18.03 -2.93 18.14
CA ARG A 92 -19.03 -1.84 18.12
C ARG A 92 -18.84 -0.87 19.30
N GLN A 93 -18.24 -1.36 20.38
CA GLN A 93 -17.95 -0.60 21.59
C GLN A 93 -16.66 0.21 21.39
N GLU A 94 -16.63 1.44 21.90
CA GLU A 94 -15.42 2.29 21.90
C GLU A 94 -14.28 1.64 22.70
N TYR A 95 -14.61 1.01 23.83
CA TYR A 95 -13.69 0.24 24.67
C TYR A 95 -14.19 -1.21 24.77
N PRO A 96 -13.87 -2.08 23.80
CA PRO A 96 -14.28 -3.47 23.88
C PRO A 96 -13.56 -4.19 25.01
N ASP A 97 -14.29 -5.03 25.75
CA ASP A 97 -13.67 -6.00 26.65
C ASP A 97 -12.88 -7.01 25.81
N THR A 98 -11.56 -7.01 26.00
CA THR A 98 -10.62 -7.89 25.30
C THR A 98 -10.03 -8.96 26.20
N SER A 99 -10.53 -9.12 27.44
CA SER A 99 -10.02 -10.07 28.43
C SER A 99 -9.94 -11.52 27.93
N ALA A 100 -10.81 -11.91 26.99
CA ALA A 100 -10.81 -13.24 26.36
C ALA A 100 -9.66 -13.50 25.35
N TYR A 101 -8.86 -12.48 24.99
CA TYR A 101 -7.81 -12.56 23.96
C TYR A 101 -6.42 -12.14 24.47
N GLN A 102 -6.26 -11.92 25.79
CA GLN A 102 -4.97 -11.56 26.41
C GLN A 102 -4.08 -12.78 26.65
#